data_AF-A0AAV4EX41-F1
#
_entry.id   AF-A0AAV4EX41-F1
#
_cell.length_a   1.000
_cell.length_b   1.000
_cell.length_c   1.000
_cell.angle_alpha   90.00
_cell.angle_beta   90.00
_cell.angle_gamma   90.00
#
_symmetry.space_group_name_H-M   'P 1'
#
loop_
_entity.id
_entity.type
_entity.pdbx_description
1 polymer ?
#
loop_
_entity_poly.entity_id
_entity_poly.type
_entity_poly.pdbx_seq_one_letter_code
_entity_poly.pdbx_strand_id
1 'polypeptide(L)'
;MYERGLRLSQEVPGLRSLQQQAQSYLAALNSLYLVQREYAWIVKPVLRQQIQRLGYRDEDDSDETSRKSVKHDTRGHPKDRQIGPKKLEILELSDLQKDYLLLDARLRLIKNQPDSSLVSGQDSSSDAWEWLRENNIPPCGARETSAADKAWSLLQSYLLKLEDGSGRCHKCVAHTLLSQSYNLPTWLVNSYKRLDVSSLLRVYLTFDLLSEAASLACDYLEGVTDSLTGTNEPAFGLKMYQKVKDKIDKYQTKSNEMSREISAY
;
A
#
# COMPACT_ATOMS: atom_id res chain seq x y z
N MET A 1 1.07 -0.86 35.84
CA MET A 1 0.30 -2.00 35.27
C MET A 1 -0.40 -1.62 33.96
N TYR A 2 -1.18 -0.54 33.92
CA TYR A 2 -1.85 -0.05 32.71
C TYR A 2 -0.88 0.34 31.58
N GLU A 3 0.22 1.04 31.87
CA GLU A 3 1.28 1.37 30.88
C GLU A 3 1.78 0.14 30.12
N ARG A 4 1.99 -0.98 30.83
CA ARG A 4 2.47 -2.21 30.22
C ARG A 4 1.48 -2.74 29.19
N GLY A 5 0.18 -2.73 29.50
CA GLY A 5 -0.85 -3.12 28.52
C GLY A 5 -0.90 -2.18 27.33
N LEU A 6 -0.72 -0.88 27.58
CA LEU A 6 -0.70 0.14 26.54
C LEU A 6 0.50 -0.06 25.59
N ARG A 7 1.68 -0.37 26.12
CA ARG A 7 2.87 -0.73 25.34
C ARG A 7 2.68 -2.02 24.54
N LEU A 8 2.10 -3.05 25.16
CA LEU A 8 1.81 -4.34 24.48
C LEU A 8 0.90 -4.16 23.26
N SER A 9 -0.02 -3.19 23.28
CA SER A 9 -0.90 -2.91 22.14
C SER A 9 -0.18 -2.38 20.89
N GLN A 10 1.03 -1.82 21.07
CA GLN A 10 1.82 -1.25 19.96
C GLN A 10 2.91 -2.21 19.46
N GLU A 11 3.50 -2.99 20.35
CA GLU A 11 4.71 -3.75 20.04
C GLU A 11 4.43 -5.18 19.57
N VAL A 12 3.34 -5.80 20.04
CA VAL A 12 3.05 -7.21 19.77
C VAL A 12 1.62 -7.37 19.29
N PRO A 13 1.37 -7.54 17.99
CA PRO A 13 0.07 -8.00 17.52
C PRO A 13 -0.10 -9.49 17.85
N GLY A 14 -1.22 -9.87 18.48
CA GLY A 14 -1.59 -11.27 18.64
C GLY A 14 -2.66 -11.53 19.70
N LEU A 15 -3.22 -12.74 19.71
CA LEU A 15 -4.17 -13.17 20.75
C LEU A 15 -3.50 -13.17 22.14
N ARG A 16 -2.24 -13.63 22.22
CA ARG A 16 -1.49 -13.71 23.50
C ARG A 16 -1.20 -12.32 24.08
N SER A 17 -0.82 -11.36 23.25
CA SER A 17 -0.57 -9.99 23.71
C SER A 17 -1.87 -9.29 24.12
N LEU A 18 -2.96 -9.53 23.41
CA LEU A 18 -4.28 -9.00 23.78
C LEU A 18 -4.79 -9.59 25.10
N GLN A 19 -4.58 -10.89 25.34
CA GLN A 19 -4.87 -11.51 26.64
C GLN A 19 -4.03 -10.88 27.76
N GLN A 20 -2.73 -10.68 27.51
CA GLN A 20 -1.83 -10.06 28.48
C GLN A 20 -2.17 -8.59 28.73
N GLN A 21 -2.67 -7.88 27.72
CA GLN A 21 -3.19 -6.53 27.84
C GLN A 21 -4.43 -6.52 28.75
N ALA A 22 -5.41 -7.39 28.51
CA ALA A 22 -6.59 -7.50 29.37
C ALA A 22 -6.24 -7.82 30.83
N GLN A 23 -5.28 -8.72 31.07
CA GLN A 23 -4.77 -9.01 32.42
C GLN A 23 -4.15 -7.78 33.08
N SER A 24 -3.34 -7.02 32.33
CA SER A 24 -2.68 -5.82 32.86
C SER A 24 -3.66 -4.68 33.18
N TYR A 25 -4.75 -4.56 32.42
CA TYR A 25 -5.81 -3.58 32.66
C TYR A 25 -6.69 -3.99 33.83
N LEU A 26 -7.03 -5.28 33.93
CA LEU A 26 -7.76 -5.83 35.08
C LEU A 26 -6.97 -5.64 36.38
N ALA A 27 -5.65 -5.87 36.35
CA ALA A 27 -4.81 -5.66 37.52
C ALA A 27 -4.73 -4.17 37.92
N ALA A 28 -4.71 -3.24 36.94
CA ALA A 28 -4.80 -1.81 37.21
C ALA A 28 -6.17 -1.42 37.78
N LEU A 29 -7.27 -1.92 37.22
CA LEU A 29 -8.62 -1.71 37.76
C LEU A 29 -8.72 -2.20 39.21
N ASN A 30 -8.30 -3.45 39.47
CA ASN A 30 -8.31 -4.02 40.81
C ASN A 30 -7.48 -3.18 41.80
N SER A 31 -6.33 -2.65 41.37
CA SER A 31 -5.53 -1.77 42.22
C SER A 31 -6.21 -0.44 42.54
N LEU A 32 -6.96 0.15 41.60
CA LEU A 32 -7.70 1.39 41.82
C LEU A 32 -8.98 1.19 42.63
N TYR A 33 -9.59 0.01 42.55
CA TYR A 33 -10.74 -0.35 43.40
C TYR A 33 -10.40 -0.48 44.88
N LEU A 34 -9.13 -0.74 45.22
CA LEU A 34 -8.65 -0.78 46.60
C LEU A 34 -8.43 0.61 47.21
N VAL A 35 -8.35 1.64 46.36
CA VAL A 35 -8.15 3.03 46.76
C VAL A 35 -9.51 3.71 46.92
N GLN A 36 -9.60 4.69 47.83
CA GLN A 36 -10.80 5.53 47.96
C GLN A 36 -11.13 6.21 46.63
N ARG A 37 -12.43 6.33 46.31
CA ARG A 37 -12.89 6.82 45.00
C ARG A 37 -12.35 8.20 44.62
N GLU A 38 -12.12 9.04 45.62
CA GLU A 38 -11.57 10.41 45.47
C GLU A 38 -10.13 10.42 44.92
N TYR A 39 -9.38 9.33 45.10
CA TYR A 39 -7.99 9.19 44.65
C TYR A 39 -7.82 8.10 43.59
N ALA A 40 -8.91 7.52 43.09
CA ALA A 40 -8.90 6.41 42.14
C ALA A 40 -8.72 6.89 40.69
N TRP A 41 -7.58 7.54 40.41
CA TRP A 41 -7.20 8.04 39.10
C TRP A 41 -5.75 7.71 38.77
N ILE A 42 -5.43 7.63 37.47
CA ILE A 42 -4.06 7.44 36.98
C ILE A 42 -3.76 8.42 35.87
N VAL A 43 -2.51 8.82 35.73
CA VAL A 43 -2.06 9.60 34.57
C VAL A 43 -1.91 8.66 33.39
N LYS A 44 -2.48 9.04 32.25
CA LYS A 44 -2.32 8.28 31.01
C LYS A 44 -0.86 8.33 30.58
N PRO A 45 -0.19 7.16 30.46
CA PRO A 45 1.21 7.13 30.07
C PRO A 45 1.35 7.55 28.61
N VAL A 46 2.33 8.40 28.32
CA VAL A 46 2.63 8.84 26.96
C VAL A 46 3.58 7.82 26.32
N LEU A 47 3.17 7.23 25.20
CA LEU A 47 3.99 6.24 24.49
C LEU A 47 5.13 6.89 23.71
N ARG A 48 6.26 6.19 23.63
CA ARG A 48 7.49 6.64 22.94
C ARG A 48 7.24 7.03 21.47
N GLN A 49 6.32 6.37 20.78
CA GLN A 49 5.92 6.72 19.40
C GLN A 49 5.22 8.09 19.33
N GLN A 50 4.37 8.41 20.31
CA GLN A 50 3.76 9.75 20.44
C GLN A 50 4.81 10.80 20.81
N ILE A 51 5.77 10.48 21.69
CA ILE A 51 6.90 11.35 22.07
C ILE A 51 7.73 11.73 20.82
N GLN A 52 8.06 10.76 19.96
CA GLN A 52 8.81 10.99 18.72
C GLN A 52 8.02 11.84 17.70
N ARG A 53 6.71 11.62 17.56
CA ARG A 53 5.85 12.44 16.68
C ARG A 53 5.71 13.88 17.19
N LEU A 54 5.63 14.06 18.50
CA LEU A 54 5.46 15.36 19.14
C LEU A 54 6.79 16.12 19.34
N GLY A 55 7.93 15.49 19.06
CA GLY A 55 9.24 16.16 19.07
C GLY A 55 9.79 16.48 20.47
N TYR A 56 9.34 15.78 21.50
CA TYR A 56 9.86 15.93 22.87
C TYR A 56 11.23 15.23 23.00
N ARG A 57 12.22 15.95 23.53
CA ARG A 57 13.52 15.40 23.91
C ARG A 57 13.45 15.01 25.39
N ASP A 58 13.84 13.78 25.73
CA ASP A 58 14.06 13.39 27.12
C ASP A 58 15.42 13.98 27.53
N GLU A 59 15.44 14.82 28.58
CA GLU A 59 16.67 15.43 29.12
C GLU A 59 17.46 14.47 30.03
N ASP A 60 16.94 13.26 30.28
CA ASP A 60 17.45 12.35 31.31
C ASP A 60 18.09 11.05 30.75
N ASP A 61 18.31 10.97 29.43
CA ASP A 61 18.98 9.81 28.81
C ASP A 61 20.45 10.16 28.55
N SER A 62 21.26 10.02 29.61
CA SER A 62 22.72 9.95 29.50
C SER A 62 23.12 8.60 28.90
N ASP A 63 22.82 8.40 27.62
CA ASP A 63 23.45 7.33 26.85
C ASP A 63 23.97 7.82 25.50
N GLU A 64 25.28 7.70 25.39
CA GLU A 64 26.14 8.32 24.42
C GLU A 64 26.23 7.40 23.20
N THR A 65 25.28 7.47 22.25
CA THR A 65 25.45 6.94 20.86
C THR A 65 24.23 7.18 19.96
N SER A 66 23.79 8.43 19.75
CA SER A 66 23.11 8.74 18.48
C SER A 66 23.11 10.23 18.17
N ARG A 67 24.15 10.69 17.46
CA ARG A 67 24.19 12.03 16.86
C ARG A 67 23.17 12.10 15.71
N LYS A 68 21.89 12.37 16.03
CA LYS A 68 20.93 12.78 15.00
C LYS A 68 21.13 14.27 14.68
N SER A 69 21.40 14.53 13.40
CA SER A 69 21.72 15.85 12.84
C SER A 69 20.69 16.92 13.23
N VAL A 70 21.16 18.01 13.85
CA VAL A 70 20.35 19.19 14.14
C VAL A 70 19.95 19.82 12.81
N LYS A 71 18.65 20.00 12.56
CA LYS A 71 18.17 20.68 11.36
C LYS A 71 18.46 22.18 11.47
N HIS A 72 19.44 22.67 10.71
CA HIS A 72 19.72 24.09 10.54
C HIS A 72 18.70 24.73 9.59
N ASP A 73 18.40 26.01 9.80
CA ASP A 73 17.74 26.81 8.77
C ASP A 73 18.69 27.08 7.59
N THR A 74 18.17 27.68 6.51
CA THR A 74 18.95 28.06 5.32
C THR A 74 20.06 29.09 5.61
N ARG A 75 20.18 29.59 6.84
CA ARG A 75 21.20 30.54 7.31
C ARG A 75 22.16 29.93 8.33
N GLY A 76 22.07 28.62 8.60
CA GLY A 76 22.99 27.91 9.49
C GLY A 76 22.66 28.07 10.99
N HIS A 77 21.57 28.73 11.37
CA HIS A 77 21.17 28.82 12.76
C HIS A 77 20.41 27.56 13.20
N PRO A 78 20.65 27.06 14.43
CA PRO A 78 19.87 25.96 14.97
C PRO A 78 18.41 26.42 15.08
N LYS A 79 17.49 25.71 14.42
CA LYS A 79 16.06 25.96 14.62
C LYS A 79 15.69 25.50 16.02
N ASP A 80 15.51 26.46 16.92
CA ASP A 80 15.00 26.20 18.26
C ASP A 80 13.54 25.76 18.13
N ARG A 81 13.32 24.44 18.20
CA ARG A 81 12.00 23.85 18.07
C ARG A 81 11.30 24.10 19.39
N GLN A 82 10.45 25.12 19.48
CA GLN A 82 9.69 25.39 20.69
C GLN A 82 8.84 24.17 21.06
N ILE A 83 9.23 23.51 22.15
CA ILE A 83 8.56 22.33 22.70
C ILE A 83 7.36 22.87 23.49
N GLY A 84 6.14 22.71 22.94
CA GLY A 84 4.92 23.05 23.66
C GLY A 84 4.76 22.21 24.95
N PRO A 85 3.95 22.64 25.92
CA PRO A 85 3.76 21.90 27.17
C PRO A 85 3.16 20.50 26.93
N LYS A 86 3.71 19.48 27.59
CA LYS A 86 3.19 18.09 27.56
C LYS A 86 1.73 18.11 28.04
N LYS A 87 0.77 17.78 27.18
CA LYS A 87 -0.65 17.63 27.55
C LYS A 87 -0.78 16.42 28.47
N LEU A 88 -1.02 16.66 29.75
CA LEU A 88 -1.25 15.64 30.76
C LEU A 88 -2.74 15.24 30.75
N GLU A 89 -3.02 13.95 30.53
CA GLU A 89 -4.38 13.39 30.52
C GLU A 89 -4.55 12.50 31.76
N ILE A 90 -5.59 12.78 32.55
CA ILE A 90 -5.93 12.03 33.76
C ILE A 90 -7.06 11.06 33.39
N LEU A 91 -6.89 9.78 33.74
CA LEU A 91 -7.87 8.73 33.55
C LEU A 91 -8.52 8.39 34.89
N GLU A 92 -9.85 8.48 34.92
CA GLU A 92 -10.65 8.03 36.05
C GLU A 92 -10.95 6.53 35.92
N LEU A 93 -11.43 5.94 37.02
CA LEU A 93 -11.83 4.53 37.07
C LEU A 93 -12.89 4.18 36.01
N SER A 94 -13.81 5.11 35.72
CA SER A 94 -14.86 4.96 34.71
C SER A 94 -14.30 4.84 33.29
N ASP A 95 -13.23 5.57 32.97
CA ASP A 95 -12.58 5.51 31.66
C ASP A 95 -11.78 4.22 31.50
N LEU A 96 -11.10 3.79 32.57
CA LEU A 96 -10.37 2.52 32.59
C LEU A 96 -11.30 1.31 32.42
N GLN A 97 -12.54 1.39 32.93
CA GLN A 97 -13.57 0.38 32.70
C GLN A 97 -14.01 0.33 31.23
N LYS A 98 -14.20 1.48 30.58
CA LYS A 98 -14.55 1.53 29.14
C LYS A 98 -13.44 0.90 28.30
N ASP A 99 -12.19 1.24 28.60
CA ASP A 99 -11.00 0.67 27.96
C ASP A 99 -10.93 -0.86 28.12
N TYR A 100 -11.20 -1.36 29.32
CA TYR A 100 -11.26 -2.79 29.58
C TYR A 100 -12.42 -3.48 28.84
N LEU A 101 -13.60 -2.86 28.80
CA LEU A 101 -14.76 -3.39 28.09
C LEU A 101 -14.48 -3.49 26.58
N LEU A 102 -13.80 -2.50 26.01
CA LEU A 102 -13.36 -2.53 24.61
C LEU A 102 -12.41 -3.69 24.35
N LEU A 103 -11.45 -3.94 25.25
CA LEU A 103 -10.55 -5.09 25.14
C LEU A 103 -11.28 -6.43 25.27
N ASP A 104 -12.24 -6.55 26.18
CA ASP A 104 -13.04 -7.77 26.35
C ASP A 104 -13.90 -8.05 25.12
N ALA A 105 -14.56 -7.02 24.57
CA ALA A 105 -15.31 -7.14 23.32
C ALA A 105 -14.42 -7.61 22.17
N ARG A 106 -13.21 -7.05 22.05
CA ARG A 106 -12.23 -7.46 21.04
C ARG A 106 -11.76 -8.91 21.22
N LEU A 107 -11.50 -9.34 22.46
CA LEU A 107 -11.16 -10.72 22.77
C LEU A 107 -12.30 -11.70 22.42
N ARG A 108 -13.55 -11.32 22.70
CA ARG A 108 -14.73 -12.13 22.34
C ARG A 108 -14.92 -12.20 20.83
N LEU A 109 -14.73 -11.10 20.12
CA LEU A 109 -14.80 -11.07 18.65
C LEU A 109 -13.77 -12.01 18.02
N ILE A 110 -12.51 -11.96 18.46
CA ILE A 110 -11.45 -12.85 17.93
C ILE A 110 -11.74 -14.32 18.23
N LYS A 111 -12.31 -14.63 19.41
CA LYS A 111 -12.71 -16.00 19.74
C LYS A 111 -13.83 -16.53 18.85
N ASN A 112 -14.74 -15.66 18.40
CA ASN A 112 -15.88 -16.04 17.57
C ASN A 112 -15.59 -15.95 16.06
N GLN A 113 -14.65 -15.11 15.64
CA GLN A 113 -14.20 -14.93 14.26
C GLN A 113 -12.67 -14.81 14.24
N PRO A 114 -11.93 -15.87 13.85
CA PRO A 114 -10.47 -15.89 13.86
C PRO A 114 -9.84 -15.13 12.66
N ASP A 115 -10.44 -14.01 12.25
CA ASP A 115 -9.87 -13.16 11.21
C ASP A 115 -8.75 -12.29 11.81
N SER A 116 -7.52 -12.60 11.40
CA SER A 116 -6.26 -12.02 11.89
C SER A 116 -6.17 -10.49 11.73
N SER A 117 -7.04 -9.87 10.94
CA SER A 117 -7.07 -8.42 10.67
C SER A 117 -7.55 -7.57 11.86
N LEU A 118 -8.28 -8.14 12.82
CA LEU A 118 -8.82 -7.42 13.98
C LEU A 118 -7.79 -7.20 15.11
N VAL A 119 -6.56 -7.70 14.95
CA VAL A 119 -5.50 -7.71 15.97
C VAL A 119 -4.68 -6.41 16.01
N SER A 120 -4.67 -5.61 14.94
CA SER A 120 -3.96 -4.32 14.93
C SER A 120 -4.80 -3.21 15.58
N GLY A 121 -4.35 -2.69 16.72
CA GLY A 121 -5.01 -1.58 17.39
C GLY A 121 -4.65 -0.24 16.71
N GLN A 122 -5.68 0.50 16.35
CA GLN A 122 -5.72 1.94 16.06
C GLN A 122 -5.46 2.49 14.63
N ASP A 123 -6.57 2.96 14.06
CA ASP A 123 -6.90 4.34 13.62
C ASP A 123 -6.36 4.89 12.29
N SER A 124 -5.12 4.66 11.86
CA SER A 124 -4.70 5.14 10.50
C SER A 124 -5.34 4.32 9.37
N SER A 125 -5.76 3.11 9.69
CA SER A 125 -6.48 2.22 8.78
C SER A 125 -7.96 2.64 8.67
N SER A 126 -8.55 3.20 9.73
CA SER A 126 -10.00 3.47 9.80
C SER A 126 -10.46 4.51 8.78
N ASP A 127 -9.81 5.67 8.74
CA ASP A 127 -10.16 6.74 7.79
C ASP A 127 -9.93 6.29 6.34
N ALA A 128 -8.87 5.52 6.09
CA ALA A 128 -8.59 4.96 4.77
C ALA A 128 -9.66 3.95 4.33
N TRP A 129 -10.14 3.12 5.25
CA TRP A 129 -11.26 2.19 5.00
C TRP A 129 -12.59 2.92 4.84
N GLU A 130 -12.79 4.04 5.54
CA GLU A 130 -13.99 4.87 5.42
C GLU A 130 -14.04 5.56 4.06
N TRP A 131 -12.94 6.19 3.61
CA TRP A 131 -12.82 6.72 2.26
C TRP A 131 -13.04 5.65 1.18
N LEU A 132 -12.47 4.45 1.36
CA LEU A 132 -12.71 3.34 0.43
C LEU A 132 -14.19 2.96 0.35
N ARG A 133 -14.91 2.98 1.48
CA ARG A 133 -16.34 2.65 1.53
C ARG A 133 -17.20 3.66 0.76
N GLU A 134 -16.82 4.93 0.79
CA GLU A 134 -17.49 5.99 0.01
C GLU A 134 -17.30 5.80 -1.50
N ASN A 135 -16.19 5.19 -1.93
CA ASN A 135 -15.89 4.93 -3.32
C ASN A 135 -16.31 3.50 -3.71
N ASN A 136 -17.54 3.34 -4.24
CA ASN A 136 -18.15 2.09 -4.74
C ASN A 136 -17.14 0.93 -4.99
N ILE A 137 -16.91 0.11 -3.96
CA ILE A 137 -15.90 -0.94 -3.97
C ILE A 137 -16.43 -2.11 -4.83
N PRO A 138 -15.76 -2.50 -5.93
CA PRO A 138 -16.12 -3.71 -6.65
C PRO A 138 -15.96 -4.92 -5.71
N PRO A 139 -16.86 -5.92 -5.75
CA PRO A 139 -16.70 -7.16 -4.98
C PRO A 139 -15.52 -7.95 -5.55
N CYS A 140 -14.32 -7.72 -5.01
CA CYS A 140 -13.08 -8.37 -5.43
C CYS A 140 -12.69 -9.51 -4.48
N GLY A 141 -12.34 -10.66 -5.08
CA GLY A 141 -12.10 -11.92 -4.42
C GLY A 141 -10.88 -11.92 -3.48
N ALA A 142 -11.15 -12.36 -2.25
CA ALA A 142 -10.25 -12.96 -1.27
C ALA A 142 -8.73 -12.88 -1.55
N ARG A 143 -8.08 -11.81 -1.05
CA ARG A 143 -6.69 -11.82 -0.52
C ARG A 143 -6.16 -10.45 -0.04
N GLU A 144 -6.91 -9.37 -0.24
CA GLU A 144 -6.44 -8.02 0.09
C GLU A 144 -6.47 -7.80 1.61
N THR A 145 -5.29 -7.83 2.22
CA THR A 145 -5.09 -7.71 3.67
C THR A 145 -4.92 -6.25 4.13
N SER A 146 -4.71 -5.32 3.20
CA SER A 146 -4.45 -3.89 3.48
C SER A 146 -5.38 -2.95 2.72
N ALA A 147 -5.68 -1.78 3.33
CA ALA A 147 -6.41 -0.69 2.70
C ALA A 147 -5.69 -0.18 1.43
N ALA A 148 -4.36 -0.20 1.42
CA ALA A 148 -3.57 0.17 0.25
C ALA A 148 -3.84 -0.75 -0.94
N ASP A 149 -3.92 -2.06 -0.71
CA ASP A 149 -4.20 -3.04 -1.77
C ASP A 149 -5.59 -2.81 -2.38
N LYS A 150 -6.59 -2.53 -1.53
CA LYS A 150 -7.94 -2.16 -1.97
C LYS A 150 -7.97 -0.87 -2.79
N ALA A 151 -7.20 0.14 -2.39
CA ALA A 151 -7.09 1.39 -3.14
C ALA A 151 -6.44 1.18 -4.52
N TRP A 152 -5.43 0.31 -4.61
CA TRP A 152 -4.83 -0.06 -5.90
C TRP A 152 -5.79 -0.81 -6.82
N SER A 153 -6.56 -1.77 -6.28
CA SER A 153 -7.60 -2.47 -7.04
C SER A 153 -8.69 -1.51 -7.52
N LEU A 154 -9.07 -0.54 -6.70
CA LEU A 154 -10.01 0.52 -7.08
C LEU A 154 -9.46 1.37 -8.23
N LEU A 155 -8.20 1.83 -8.14
CA LEU A 155 -7.54 2.59 -9.21
C LEU A 155 -7.50 1.79 -10.52
N GLN A 156 -7.16 0.50 -10.46
CA GLN A 156 -7.18 -0.39 -11.61
C GLN A 156 -8.58 -0.47 -12.24
N SER A 157 -9.63 -0.56 -11.42
CA SER A 157 -11.02 -0.58 -11.92
C SER A 157 -11.44 0.72 -12.60
N TYR A 158 -10.99 1.87 -12.08
CA TYR A 158 -11.25 3.16 -12.71
C TYR A 158 -10.49 3.34 -14.01
N LEU A 159 -9.23 2.91 -14.05
CA LEU A 159 -8.44 2.90 -15.29
C LEU A 159 -9.14 2.08 -16.38
N LEU A 160 -9.65 0.89 -16.06
CA LEU A 160 -10.39 0.07 -17.01
C LEU A 160 -11.71 0.70 -17.49
N LYS A 161 -12.39 1.47 -16.63
CA LYS A 161 -13.65 2.15 -16.98
C LYS A 161 -13.44 3.45 -17.78
N LEU A 162 -12.35 4.16 -17.51
CA LEU A 162 -12.06 5.49 -18.07
C LEU A 162 -11.17 5.43 -19.32
N GLU A 163 -10.66 4.26 -19.67
CA GLU A 163 -9.70 4.14 -20.76
C GLU A 163 -10.39 4.09 -22.13
N ASP A 164 -10.16 5.15 -22.92
CA ASP A 164 -10.61 5.26 -24.31
C ASP A 164 -9.65 4.58 -25.32
N GLY A 165 -8.71 3.75 -24.85
CA GLY A 165 -7.62 3.18 -25.64
C GLY A 165 -6.48 4.15 -26.00
N SER A 166 -6.52 5.39 -25.50
CA SER A 166 -5.53 6.43 -25.80
C SER A 166 -4.27 6.40 -24.93
N GLY A 167 -4.25 5.61 -23.85
CA GLY A 167 -3.12 5.50 -22.91
C GLY A 167 -2.85 6.75 -22.07
N ARG A 168 -3.67 7.81 -22.19
CA ARG A 168 -3.48 9.08 -21.46
C ARG A 168 -3.69 8.91 -19.96
N CYS A 169 -4.73 8.19 -19.55
CA CYS A 169 -5.03 7.93 -18.15
C CYS A 169 -3.87 7.17 -17.49
N HIS A 170 -3.40 6.12 -18.16
CA HIS A 170 -2.20 5.38 -17.82
C HIS A 170 -0.99 6.31 -17.67
N LYS A 171 -0.74 7.22 -18.62
CA LYS A 171 0.33 8.23 -18.57
C LYS A 171 0.25 9.17 -17.37
N CYS A 172 -0.93 9.70 -17.09
CA CYS A 172 -1.13 10.58 -15.95
C CYS A 172 -0.88 9.83 -14.64
N VAL A 173 -1.39 8.61 -14.50
CA VAL A 173 -1.17 7.79 -13.30
C VAL A 173 0.32 7.45 -13.15
N ALA A 174 0.99 6.99 -14.21
CA ALA A 174 2.40 6.65 -14.11
C ALA A 174 3.27 7.86 -13.73
N HIS A 175 3.02 9.03 -14.34
CA HIS A 175 3.76 10.24 -14.04
C HIS A 175 3.50 10.74 -12.61
N THR A 176 2.29 10.59 -12.09
CA THR A 176 1.96 10.99 -10.71
C THR A 176 2.55 10.05 -9.66
N LEU A 177 2.64 8.74 -9.96
CA LEU A 177 3.31 7.78 -9.06
C LEU A 177 4.82 8.01 -9.01
N LEU A 178 5.44 8.17 -10.18
CA LEU A 178 6.87 8.38 -10.28
C LEU A 178 7.31 9.73 -9.71
N SER A 179 6.49 10.79 -9.84
CA SER A 179 6.79 12.09 -9.21
C SER A 179 6.76 12.03 -7.68
N GLN A 180 5.99 11.09 -7.12
CA GLN A 180 5.94 10.81 -5.69
C GLN A 180 6.98 9.76 -5.25
N SER A 181 7.92 9.38 -6.12
CA SER A 181 8.96 8.37 -5.88
C SER A 181 8.45 6.94 -5.63
N TYR A 182 7.25 6.61 -6.11
CA TYR A 182 6.72 5.24 -6.06
C TYR A 182 7.00 4.48 -7.35
N ASN A 183 7.43 3.23 -7.21
CA ASN A 183 7.61 2.33 -8.34
C ASN A 183 6.28 1.92 -8.97
N LEU A 184 6.29 1.68 -10.28
CA LEU A 184 5.10 1.30 -11.05
C LEU A 184 4.68 -0.14 -10.71
N PRO A 185 3.40 -0.38 -10.33
CA PRO A 185 2.90 -1.73 -10.12
C PRO A 185 2.99 -2.59 -11.38
N THR A 186 3.27 -3.89 -11.21
CA THR A 186 3.41 -4.85 -12.32
C THR A 186 2.15 -4.94 -13.19
N TRP A 187 0.96 -4.85 -12.59
CA TRP A 187 -0.30 -4.86 -13.33
C TRP A 187 -0.44 -3.63 -14.24
N LEU A 188 0.05 -2.46 -13.81
CA LEU A 188 0.02 -1.21 -14.58
C LEU A 188 1.03 -1.26 -15.72
N VAL A 189 2.22 -1.80 -15.47
CA VAL A 189 3.21 -2.05 -16.52
C VAL A 189 2.65 -3.00 -17.58
N ASN A 190 1.98 -4.08 -17.17
CA ASN A 190 1.39 -5.05 -18.08
C ASN A 190 0.20 -4.49 -18.88
N SER A 191 -0.60 -3.58 -18.32
CA SER A 191 -1.64 -2.89 -19.10
C SER A 191 -1.02 -1.96 -20.13
N TYR A 192 0.01 -1.21 -19.76
CA TYR A 192 0.78 -0.37 -20.67
C TYR A 192 1.43 -1.13 -21.82
N LYS A 193 2.07 -2.28 -21.52
CA LYS A 193 2.72 -3.14 -22.53
C LYS A 193 1.73 -3.55 -23.63
N ARG A 194 0.45 -3.73 -23.29
CA ARG A 194 -0.61 -4.09 -24.24
C ARG A 194 -1.20 -2.91 -25.00
N LEU A 195 -1.15 -1.70 -24.43
CA LEU A 195 -1.80 -0.53 -24.99
C LEU A 195 -0.83 0.34 -25.79
N ASP A 196 0.26 0.78 -25.17
CA ASP A 196 1.28 1.63 -25.79
C ASP A 196 2.64 1.51 -25.08
N VAL A 197 3.50 0.64 -25.63
CA VAL A 197 4.88 0.42 -25.18
C VAL A 197 5.74 1.67 -25.39
N SER A 198 5.49 2.44 -26.44
CA SER A 198 6.32 3.60 -26.79
C SER A 198 6.14 4.71 -25.77
N SER A 199 4.91 4.95 -25.33
CA SER A 199 4.64 5.89 -24.25
C SER A 199 5.21 5.44 -22.92
N LEU A 200 5.18 4.13 -22.61
CA LEU A 200 5.81 3.59 -21.40
C LEU A 200 7.33 3.82 -21.39
N LEU A 201 8.01 3.53 -22.50
CA LEU A 201 9.45 3.74 -22.64
C LEU A 201 9.82 5.21 -22.40
N ARG A 202 9.04 6.14 -22.96
CA ARG A 202 9.25 7.58 -22.73
C ARG A 202 9.09 7.95 -21.26
N VAL A 203 8.11 7.37 -20.56
CA VAL A 203 7.92 7.62 -19.12
C VAL A 203 9.14 7.14 -18.33
N TYR A 204 9.66 5.94 -18.59
CA TYR A 204 10.88 5.47 -17.92
C TYR A 204 12.09 6.39 -18.17
N LEU A 205 12.27 6.84 -19.40
CA LEU A 205 13.34 7.78 -19.75
C LEU A 205 13.16 9.14 -19.07
N THR A 206 11.94 9.64 -18.89
CA THR A 206 11.71 10.94 -18.22
C THR A 206 12.01 10.93 -16.72
N PHE A 207 11.99 9.77 -16.08
CA PHE A 207 12.26 9.62 -14.64
C PHE A 207 13.59 8.91 -14.36
N ASP A 208 14.50 8.86 -15.35
CA ASP A 208 15.82 8.25 -15.27
C ASP A 208 15.84 6.76 -14.85
N LEU A 209 14.73 6.05 -15.10
CA LEU A 209 14.58 4.60 -14.88
C LEU A 209 15.18 3.81 -16.07
N LEU A 210 16.49 3.95 -16.26
CA LEU A 210 17.21 3.43 -17.42
C LEU A 210 17.25 1.90 -17.46
N SER A 211 17.33 1.24 -16.30
CA SER A 211 17.38 -0.23 -16.22
C SER A 211 16.06 -0.85 -16.69
N GLU A 212 14.94 -0.27 -16.26
CA GLU A 212 13.58 -0.67 -16.62
C GLU A 212 13.27 -0.32 -18.08
N ALA A 213 13.81 0.80 -18.58
CA ALA A 213 13.71 1.15 -20.00
C ALA A 213 14.45 0.13 -20.89
N ALA A 214 15.65 -0.28 -20.49
CA ALA A 214 16.45 -1.25 -21.23
C ALA A 214 15.79 -2.64 -21.23
N SER A 215 15.29 -3.10 -20.08
CA SER A 215 14.58 -4.37 -20.00
C SER A 215 13.29 -4.34 -20.84
N LEU A 216 12.51 -3.27 -20.78
CA LEU A 216 11.33 -3.11 -21.63
C LEU A 216 11.67 -3.15 -23.12
N ALA A 217 12.79 -2.53 -23.53
CA ALA A 217 13.22 -2.54 -24.92
C ALA A 217 13.65 -3.94 -25.38
N CYS A 218 14.38 -4.69 -24.54
CA CYS A 218 14.73 -6.08 -24.81
C CYS A 218 13.48 -6.97 -24.90
N ASP A 219 12.59 -6.90 -23.91
CA ASP A 219 11.33 -7.66 -23.90
C ASP A 219 10.51 -7.37 -25.17
N TYR A 220 10.46 -6.10 -25.60
CA TYR A 220 9.72 -5.72 -26.81
C TYR A 220 10.35 -6.27 -28.08
N LEU A 221 11.68 -6.24 -28.19
CA LEU A 221 12.39 -6.82 -29.33
C LEU A 221 12.19 -8.34 -29.38
N GLU A 222 12.27 -9.02 -28.24
CA GLU A 222 12.02 -10.45 -28.10
C GLU A 222 10.57 -10.79 -28.50
N GLY A 223 9.59 -10.05 -27.99
CA GLY A 223 8.19 -10.22 -28.36
C GLY A 223 7.88 -9.94 -29.84
N VAL A 224 8.60 -9.00 -30.47
CA VAL A 224 8.52 -8.77 -31.92
C VAL A 224 9.12 -9.94 -32.69
N THR A 225 10.27 -10.46 -32.26
CA THR A 225 10.90 -11.62 -32.92
C THR A 225 10.04 -12.88 -32.79
N ASP A 226 9.43 -13.11 -31.63
CA ASP A 226 8.51 -14.23 -31.39
C ASP A 226 7.23 -14.13 -32.22
N SER A 227 6.69 -12.91 -32.36
CA SER A 227 5.60 -12.66 -33.30
C SER A 227 6.00 -13.02 -34.73
N LEU A 228 7.25 -12.84 -35.15
CA LEU A 228 7.66 -13.18 -36.52
C LEU A 228 7.90 -14.68 -36.73
N THR A 229 8.31 -15.42 -35.69
CA THR A 229 8.59 -16.86 -35.74
C THR A 229 7.36 -17.73 -35.48
N GLY A 230 6.25 -17.13 -35.01
CA GLY A 230 4.97 -17.83 -34.79
C GLY A 230 4.86 -18.50 -33.41
N THR A 231 5.79 -18.23 -32.50
CA THR A 231 5.67 -18.56 -31.08
C THR A 231 4.73 -17.53 -30.44
N ASN A 232 3.49 -17.95 -30.15
CA ASN A 232 2.46 -17.04 -29.65
C ASN A 232 2.72 -16.63 -28.20
N GLU A 233 3.51 -15.58 -27.97
CA GLU A 233 3.47 -14.88 -26.70
C GLU A 233 2.60 -13.62 -26.81
N PRO A 234 1.47 -13.52 -26.08
CA PRO A 234 0.55 -12.38 -26.16
C PRO A 234 1.07 -11.13 -25.41
N ALA A 235 2.33 -11.10 -24.99
CA ALA A 235 2.89 -10.12 -24.04
C ALA A 235 2.65 -8.66 -24.47
N PHE A 236 2.72 -8.38 -25.78
CA PHE A 236 2.60 -7.02 -26.34
C PHE A 236 1.40 -6.83 -27.27
N GLY A 237 0.49 -7.81 -27.36
CA GLY A 237 -0.70 -7.71 -28.24
C GLY A 237 -0.39 -7.56 -29.74
N LEU A 238 0.83 -7.91 -30.17
CA LEU A 238 1.31 -7.74 -31.54
C LEU A 238 0.65 -8.76 -32.48
N LYS A 239 -0.13 -8.28 -33.46
CA LYS A 239 -0.77 -9.10 -34.50
C LYS A 239 0.02 -9.13 -35.82
N MET A 240 1.35 -9.00 -35.77
CA MET A 240 2.18 -8.89 -36.98
C MET A 240 2.23 -10.20 -37.76
N TYR A 241 2.42 -11.33 -37.08
CA TYR A 241 2.35 -12.66 -37.70
C TYR A 241 1.10 -12.85 -38.53
N GLN A 242 -0.07 -12.56 -37.94
CA GLN A 242 -1.37 -12.79 -38.55
C GLN A 242 -1.48 -12.00 -39.87
N LYS A 243 -1.08 -10.72 -39.87
CA LYS A 243 -1.09 -9.89 -41.08
C LYS A 243 -0.13 -10.39 -42.16
N VAL A 244 1.05 -10.91 -41.76
CA VAL A 244 2.03 -11.46 -42.70
C VAL A 244 1.53 -12.77 -43.29
N LYS A 245 0.97 -13.66 -42.45
CA LYS A 245 0.38 -14.93 -42.86
C LYS A 245 -0.83 -14.73 -43.79
N ASP A 246 -1.75 -13.84 -43.45
CA ASP A 246 -2.90 -13.49 -44.30
C ASP A 246 -2.45 -12.97 -45.68
N LYS A 247 -1.36 -12.20 -45.73
CA LYS A 247 -0.77 -11.77 -47.01
C LYS A 247 -0.19 -12.94 -47.79
N ILE A 248 0.59 -13.82 -47.15
CA ILE A 248 1.19 -15.00 -47.77
C ILE A 248 0.09 -15.91 -48.35
N ASP A 249 -0.94 -16.22 -47.58
CA ASP A 249 -2.07 -17.05 -48.00
C ASP A 249 -2.81 -16.43 -49.20
N LYS A 250 -2.97 -15.10 -49.20
CA LYS A 250 -3.54 -14.37 -50.34
C LYS A 250 -2.69 -14.46 -51.60
N TYR A 251 -1.36 -14.38 -51.48
CA TYR A 251 -0.45 -14.56 -52.62
C TYR A 251 -0.46 -15.99 -53.16
N GLN A 252 -0.48 -16.99 -52.27
CA GLN A 252 -0.56 -18.40 -52.66
C GLN A 252 -1.87 -18.71 -53.39
N THR A 253 -2.99 -18.19 -52.90
CA THR A 253 -4.30 -18.36 -53.56
C THR A 253 -4.29 -17.77 -54.97
N LYS A 254 -3.78 -16.54 -55.12
CA LYS A 254 -3.67 -15.88 -56.42
C LYS A 254 -2.70 -16.59 -57.38
N SER A 255 -1.61 -17.15 -56.85
CA SER A 255 -0.68 -17.97 -57.63
C SER A 255 -1.34 -19.26 -58.13
N ASN A 256 -2.14 -19.91 -57.29
CA ASN A 256 -2.84 -21.15 -57.65
C ASN A 256 -3.95 -20.91 -58.69
N GLU A 257 -4.64 -19.77 -58.62
CA GLU A 257 -5.61 -19.34 -59.65
C GLU A 257 -4.94 -19.13 -61.02
N MET A 258 -3.82 -18.39 -61.07
CA MET A 258 -3.07 -18.20 -62.32
C MET A 258 -2.56 -19.54 -62.90
N SER A 259 -2.07 -20.46 -62.07
CA SER A 259 -1.63 -21.78 -62.54
C SER A 259 -2.78 -22.61 -63.11
N ARG A 260 -4.00 -22.48 -62.57
CA ARG A 260 -5.20 -23.15 -63.12
C ARG A 260 -5.63 -22.55 -64.45
N GLU A 261 -5.58 -21.23 -64.59
CA GLU A 261 -5.88 -20.55 -65.85
C GLU A 261 -4.89 -20.95 -66.96
N ILE A 262 -3.59 -21.05 -66.64
CA ILE A 262 -2.56 -21.48 -67.60
C ILE A 262 -2.75 -22.94 -68.01
N SER A 263 -3.18 -23.82 -67.08
CA SER A 263 -3.41 -25.24 -67.38
C SER A 263 -4.72 -25.51 -68.14
N ALA A 264 -5.58 -24.51 -68.29
CA ALA A 264 -6.85 -24.61 -69.02
C ALA A 264 -6.76 -24.18 -70.51
N TYR A 265 -5.58 -23.68 -70.92
CA TYR A 265 -5.22 -23.37 -72.31
C TYR A 265 -4.33 -24.47 -72.90
#